data_AF-A0A1J3GIG2-F1
#
_entry.id   AF-A0A1J3GIG2-F1
#
_cell.length_a   1.000
_cell.length_b   1.000
_cell.length_c   1.000
_cell.angle_alpha   90.00
_cell.angle_beta   90.00
_cell.angle_gamma   90.00
#
_symmetry.space_group_name_H-M   'P 1'
#
loop_
_entity.id
_entity.type
_entity.pdbx_description
1 polymer ?
#
loop_
_entity_poly.entity_id
_entity_poly.type
_entity_poly.pdbx_seq_one_letter_code
_entity_poly.pdbx_strand_id
1 'polypeptide(L)'
;TMPTRVFIVHMYTSLATRVFIKAKEIGLMKPGYVWIITNGVTDDLSLIDETGIESMEGVLGVKTYIRKSEDLDKFRARWRKRFPRLELSVYG
;
A
#
# COMPACT_ATOMS: atom_id res chain seq x y z
N THR A 1 -16.16 -24.29 12.43
CA THR A 1 -15.31 -23.98 11.26
C THR A 1 -14.12 -23.15 11.71
N MET A 2 -12.95 -23.28 11.07
CA MET A 2 -11.83 -22.40 11.40
C MET A 2 -12.10 -20.98 10.89
N PRO A 3 -12.01 -19.94 11.73
CA PRO A 3 -12.22 -18.57 11.28
C PRO A 3 -11.10 -18.12 10.32
N THR A 4 -11.45 -17.38 9.28
CA THR A 4 -10.49 -16.78 8.33
C THR A 4 -9.51 -15.88 9.09
N ARG A 5 -8.22 -16.09 8.85
CA ARG A 5 -7.14 -15.33 9.52
C ARG A 5 -6.28 -14.52 8.56
N VAL A 6 -6.30 -14.81 7.26
CA VAL A 6 -5.46 -14.17 6.25
C VAL A 6 -6.34 -13.44 5.27
N PHE A 7 -6.07 -12.15 5.06
CA PHE A 7 -6.80 -11.29 4.15
C PHE A 7 -5.86 -10.68 3.12
N ILE A 8 -6.24 -10.76 1.85
CA ILE A 8 -5.58 -10.07 0.74
C ILE A 8 -6.48 -8.91 0.32
N VAL A 9 -5.93 -7.70 0.32
CA VAL A 9 -6.68 -6.46 0.09
C VAL A 9 -6.25 -5.86 -1.25
N HIS A 10 -7.18 -5.89 -2.20
CA HIS A 10 -7.05 -5.27 -3.51
C HIS A 10 -8.26 -4.37 -3.77
N MET A 11 -8.07 -3.06 -3.60
CA MET A 11 -9.09 -2.03 -3.77
C MET A 11 -8.41 -0.67 -3.89
N TYR A 12 -9.18 0.38 -4.19
CA TYR A 12 -8.69 1.75 -4.09
C TYR A 12 -8.22 2.08 -2.68
N THR A 13 -7.12 2.83 -2.58
CA THR A 13 -6.47 3.21 -1.31
C THR A 13 -7.44 3.80 -0.30
N SER A 14 -8.33 4.70 -0.72
CA SER A 14 -9.35 5.30 0.15
C SER A 14 -10.36 4.29 0.73
N LEU A 15 -10.67 3.21 0.00
CA LEU A 15 -11.52 2.13 0.50
C LEU A 15 -10.73 1.23 1.45
N ALA A 16 -9.47 0.93 1.14
CA ALA A 16 -8.60 0.12 2.00
C ALA A 16 -8.45 0.78 3.37
N THR A 17 -8.17 2.08 3.41
CA THR A 17 -8.08 2.85 4.67
C THR A 17 -9.35 2.71 5.52
N ARG A 18 -10.54 2.87 4.91
CA ARG A 18 -11.82 2.71 5.61
C ARG A 18 -12.03 1.30 6.14
N VAL A 19 -11.61 0.28 5.37
CA VAL A 19 -11.66 -1.12 5.81
C VAL A 19 -10.75 -1.35 7.01
N PHE A 20 -9.52 -0.84 7.00
CA PHE A 20 -8.59 -1.02 8.11
C PHE A 20 -9.02 -0.32 9.38
N ILE A 21 -9.57 0.90 9.27
CA ILE A 21 -10.19 1.60 10.41
C ILE A 21 -11.28 0.72 11.04
N LYS A 22 -12.21 0.19 10.23
CA LYS A 22 -13.27 -0.69 10.74
C LYS A 22 -12.74 -2.01 11.27
N ALA A 23 -11.77 -2.63 10.61
CA ALA A 23 -11.14 -3.86 11.06
C ALA A 23 -10.45 -3.69 12.43
N LYS A 24 -9.81 -2.54 12.67
CA LYS A 24 -9.22 -2.18 13.97
C LYS A 24 -10.30 -2.03 15.05
N GLU A 25 -11.37 -1.27 14.76
CA GLU A 25 -12.51 -1.09 15.68
C GLU A 25 -13.15 -2.41 16.13
N ILE A 26 -13.27 -3.40 15.22
CA ILE A 26 -13.88 -4.71 15.53
C ILE A 26 -12.86 -5.78 15.97
N GLY A 27 -11.58 -5.40 16.16
CA GLY A 27 -10.56 -6.29 16.70
C GLY A 27 -10.02 -7.36 15.74
N LEU A 28 -10.10 -7.14 14.42
CA LEU A 28 -9.47 -7.99 13.40
C LEU A 28 -8.02 -7.59 13.08
N MET A 29 -7.51 -6.50 13.68
CA MET A 29 -6.10 -6.08 13.58
C MET A 29 -5.22 -6.60 14.73
N LYS A 30 -5.80 -7.34 15.69
CA LYS A 30 -5.04 -7.90 16.82
C LYS A 30 -4.14 -9.07 16.38
N PRO A 31 -3.15 -9.47 17.20
CA PRO A 31 -2.33 -10.64 16.91
C PRO A 31 -3.17 -11.90 16.59
N GLY A 32 -2.75 -12.65 15.57
CA GLY A 32 -3.48 -13.81 15.05
C GLY A 32 -4.30 -13.55 13.79
N TYR A 33 -4.17 -12.36 13.19
CA TYR A 33 -4.63 -12.04 11.83
C TYR A 33 -3.46 -11.57 10.97
N VAL A 34 -3.54 -11.83 9.68
CA VAL A 34 -2.55 -11.42 8.68
C VAL A 34 -3.27 -10.62 7.60
N TRP A 35 -2.74 -9.44 7.31
CA TRP A 35 -3.26 -8.54 6.30
C TRP A 35 -2.19 -8.25 5.27
N ILE A 36 -2.50 -8.47 4.00
CA ILE A 36 -1.59 -8.24 2.88
C ILE A 36 -2.27 -7.28 1.92
N ILE A 37 -1.65 -6.13 1.65
CA ILE A 37 -2.13 -5.18 0.65
C ILE A 37 -1.36 -5.35 -0.66
N THR A 38 -2.08 -5.25 -1.77
CA THR A 38 -1.45 -5.26 -3.11
C THR A 38 -0.75 -3.93 -3.41
N ASN A 39 0.01 -3.86 -4.51
CA ASN A 39 0.65 -2.63 -4.96
C ASN A 39 -0.37 -1.51 -5.26
N GLY A 40 -1.60 -1.87 -5.65
CA GLY A 40 -2.69 -0.91 -5.84
C GLY A 40 -3.10 -0.11 -4.59
N VAL A 41 -2.65 -0.52 -3.39
CA VAL A 41 -2.75 0.28 -2.15
C VAL A 41 -1.37 0.75 -1.70
N THR A 42 -0.36 -0.14 -1.77
CA THR A 42 1.01 0.13 -1.30
C THR A 42 1.65 1.33 -2.01
N ASP A 43 1.37 1.51 -3.30
CA ASP A 43 2.00 2.56 -4.11
C ASP A 43 1.50 3.97 -3.75
N ASP A 44 0.32 4.05 -3.11
CA ASP A 44 -0.39 5.27 -2.74
C ASP A 44 -0.37 5.54 -1.22
N LEU A 45 0.41 4.80 -0.42
CA LEU A 45 0.44 4.96 1.05
C LEU A 45 0.78 6.38 1.50
N SER A 46 1.54 7.14 0.71
CA SER A 46 1.86 8.55 1.01
C SER A 46 0.66 9.49 0.94
N LEU A 47 -0.47 9.04 0.42
CA LEU A 47 -1.73 9.79 0.32
C LEU A 47 -2.65 9.55 1.53
N ILE A 48 -2.33 8.58 2.39
CA ILE A 48 -3.14 8.23 3.56
C ILE A 48 -2.74 9.14 4.73
N ASP A 49 -3.74 9.58 5.49
CA ASP A 49 -3.52 10.37 6.71
C ASP A 49 -2.97 9.51 7.86
N GLU A 50 -2.53 10.18 8.93
CA GLU A 50 -1.92 9.52 10.09
C GLU A 50 -2.86 8.49 10.72
N THR A 51 -4.13 8.82 10.91
CA THR A 51 -5.15 7.90 11.45
C THR A 51 -5.31 6.66 10.57
N GLY A 52 -5.31 6.82 9.25
CA GLY A 52 -5.36 5.71 8.32
C GLY A 52 -4.13 4.81 8.43
N ILE A 53 -2.93 5.39 8.49
CA ILE A 53 -1.67 4.65 8.65
C ILE A 53 -1.63 3.90 9.99
N GLU A 54 -2.02 4.54 11.09
CA GLU A 54 -2.12 3.90 12.41
C GLU A 54 -3.13 2.75 12.44
N SER A 55 -4.17 2.79 11.61
CA SER A 55 -5.14 1.70 11.49
C SER A 55 -4.56 0.46 10.80
N MET A 56 -3.45 0.63 10.06
CA MET A 56 -2.78 -0.37 9.24
C MET A 56 -1.51 -0.93 9.89
N GLU A 57 -1.31 -0.71 11.18
CA GLU A 57 -0.16 -1.27 11.90
C GLU A 57 -0.15 -2.81 11.80
N GLY A 58 1.00 -3.37 11.37
CA GLY A 58 1.17 -4.81 11.15
C GLY A 58 0.72 -5.33 9.78
N VAL A 59 0.24 -4.48 8.88
CA VAL A 59 -0.10 -4.85 7.49
C VAL A 59 1.17 -5.05 6.65
N LEU A 60 1.22 -6.12 5.85
CA LEU A 60 2.29 -6.35 4.89
C LEU A 60 1.94 -5.74 3.53
N GLY A 61 2.80 -4.84 3.04
CA GLY A 61 2.68 -4.27 1.70
C GLY A 61 3.48 -5.01 0.64
N VAL A 62 2.94 -5.08 -0.59
CA VAL A 62 3.65 -5.57 -1.77
C VAL A 62 3.94 -4.40 -2.69
N LYS A 63 5.21 -4.21 -3.07
CA LYS A 63 5.64 -3.16 -4.00
C LYS A 63 6.26 -3.74 -5.26
N THR A 64 5.94 -3.15 -6.40
CA THR A 64 6.51 -3.58 -7.69
C THR A 64 8.00 -3.24 -7.76
N TYR A 65 8.80 -4.25 -8.09
CA TYR A 65 10.22 -4.10 -8.40
C TYR A 65 10.43 -4.05 -9.91
N ILE A 66 11.14 -3.01 -10.38
CA ILE A 66 11.59 -2.87 -11.76
C ILE A 66 13.11 -2.94 -11.75
N ARG A 67 13.70 -3.84 -12.53
CA ARG A 67 15.15 -3.98 -12.58
C ARG A 67 15.82 -2.65 -13.00
N LYS A 68 16.87 -2.26 -12.26
CA LYS A 68 17.73 -1.11 -12.59
C LYS A 68 18.23 -1.21 -14.03
N SER A 69 18.04 -0.13 -14.78
CA SER A 69 18.48 0.00 -16.17
C SER A 69 18.59 1.48 -16.53
N GLU A 70 19.41 1.81 -17.54
CA GLU A 70 19.48 3.18 -18.06
C GLU A 70 18.12 3.68 -18.56
N ASP A 71 17.28 2.79 -19.08
CA ASP A 71 15.96 3.15 -19.58
C ASP A 71 15.01 3.55 -18.45
N LEU A 72 15.10 2.90 -17.29
CA LEU A 72 14.37 3.29 -16.08
C LEU A 72 14.82 4.67 -15.59
N ASP A 73 16.12 4.97 -15.62
CA ASP A 73 16.64 6.28 -15.21
C ASP A 73 16.22 7.38 -16.19
N LYS A 74 16.30 7.13 -17.50
CA LYS A 74 15.78 8.03 -18.55
C LYS A 74 14.28 8.25 -18.35
N PHE A 75 13.51 7.22 -18.01
CA PHE A 75 12.09 7.34 -17.72
C PHE A 75 11.83 8.21 -16.48
N ARG A 76 12.54 7.97 -15.37
CA ARG A 76 12.44 8.78 -14.14
C ARG A 76 12.73 10.26 -14.39
N ALA A 77 13.73 10.57 -15.20
CA ALA A 77 14.06 11.95 -15.57
C ALA A 77 12.91 12.62 -16.34
N ARG A 78 12.34 11.93 -17.34
CA ARG A 78 11.17 12.42 -18.09
C ARG A 78 9.93 12.57 -17.20
N TRP A 79 9.69 11.60 -16.33
CA TRP A 79 8.57 11.60 -15.38
C TRP A 79 8.62 12.84 -14.48
N ARG A 80 9.76 13.09 -13.82
CA ARG A 80 9.95 14.25 -12.93
C ARG A 80 9.77 15.58 -13.65
N LYS A 81 10.22 15.67 -14.91
CA LYS A 81 10.02 16.86 -15.74
C LYS A 81 8.54 17.10 -16.06
N ARG A 82 7.75 16.03 -16.27
CA ARG A 82 6.33 16.12 -16.60
C ARG A 82 5.44 16.29 -15.37
N PHE A 83 5.78 15.63 -14.27
CA PHE A 83 4.99 15.56 -13.04
C PHE A 83 5.84 15.99 -11.84
N PRO A 84 6.12 17.28 -11.67
CA PRO A 84 7.05 17.77 -10.65
C PRO A 84 6.57 17.56 -9.20
N ARG A 85 5.30 17.19 -9.00
CA ARG A 85 4.68 16.95 -7.69
C ARG A 85 4.35 15.47 -7.42
N LEU A 86 4.66 14.56 -8.34
CA LEU A 86 4.38 13.13 -8.20
C LEU A 86 5.68 12.33 -8.22
N GLU A 87 5.89 11.54 -7.18
CA GLU A 87 6.94 10.54 -7.20
C GLU A 87 6.51 9.31 -8.00
N LEU A 88 7.45 8.73 -8.75
CA LEU A 88 7.23 7.45 -9.40
C LEU A 88 7.40 6.35 -8.34
N SER A 89 6.28 5.79 -7.87
CA SER A 89 6.24 4.78 -6.80
C SER A 89 6.68 3.39 -7.27
N VAL A 90 7.91 3.25 -7.75
CA VAL A 90 8.49 1.96 -8.18
C VAL A 90 9.84 1.73 -7.51
N TYR A 91 10.06 0.52 -7.00
CA TYR A 91 11.34 0.14 -6.42
C TYR A 91 12.27 -0.41 -7.50
N GLY A 92 13.57 -0.13 -7.39
CA GLY A 92 14.55 -0.48 -8.42
C GLY A 92 15.39 0.68 -8.84
#